data_AF-A0A1Z4BMK5-F1
#
_entry.id   AF-A0A1Z4BMK5-F1
#
_cell.length_a   1.000
_cell.length_b   1.000
_cell.length_c   1.000
_cell.angle_alpha   90.00
_cell.angle_beta   90.00
_cell.angle_gamma   90.00
#
_symmetry.space_group_name_H-M   'P 1'
#
loop_
_entity.id
_entity.type
_entity.pdbx_description
1 polymer ?
#
loop_
_entity_poly.entity_id
_entity_poly.type
_entity_poly.pdbx_seq_one_letter_code
_entity_poly.pdbx_strand_id
1 'polypeptide(L)' 'MALEIKAIPTLYGKEARRFRKMAEESERKYDLRTKKDITTDPRYKAMQNILSKSPIFNK' A
#
# COMPACT_ATOMS: atom_id res chain seq x y z
N MET A 1 -9.11 -8.21 6.48
CA MET A 1 -10.23 -8.84 5.76
C MET A 1 -9.96 -8.67 4.28
N ALA A 2 -9.68 -9.75 3.54
CA ALA A 2 -9.48 -9.68 2.09
C ALA A 2 -10.82 -9.41 1.40
N LEU A 3 -10.89 -8.40 0.55
CA LEU A 3 -12.07 -8.17 -0.29
C LEU A 3 -12.08 -9.24 -1.38
N GLU A 4 -13.15 -10.04 -1.43
CA GLU A 4 -13.31 -11.07 -2.45
C GLU A 4 -13.38 -10.40 -3.83
N ILE A 5 -12.39 -10.67 -4.69
CA ILE A 5 -12.42 -10.22 -6.08
C ILE A 5 -13.51 -11.03 -6.77
N LYS A 6 -14.65 -10.40 -7.07
CA LYS A 6 -15.71 -10.98 -7.93
C LYS A 6 -15.05 -11.61 -9.16
N ALA A 7 -15.43 -12.84 -9.48
CA ALA A 7 -14.93 -13.54 -10.66
C ALA A 7 -15.08 -12.66 -11.90
N ILE A 8 -13.97 -12.38 -12.60
CA ILE A 8 -14.01 -11.67 -13.88
C ILE A 8 -14.68 -12.63 -14.88
N PRO A 9 -15.88 -12.33 -15.40
CA PRO A 9 -16.69 -13.30 -16.15
C PRO A 9 -16.07 -13.79 -17.46
N THR A 10 -14.96 -13.19 -17.91
CA THR A 10 -14.25 -13.56 -19.14
C THR A 10 -12.94 -14.28 -18.88
N LEU A 11 -12.52 -14.41 -17.62
CA LEU A 11 -11.18 -14.89 -17.27
C LEU A 11 -11.21 -16.38 -16.95
N TYR A 12 -10.96 -17.22 -17.97
CA TYR A 12 -11.00 -18.69 -17.85
C TYR A 12 -9.68 -19.35 -18.26
N GLY A 13 -9.53 -20.64 -17.94
CA GLY A 13 -8.46 -21.50 -18.45
C GLY A 13 -7.04 -21.00 -18.16
N LYS A 14 -6.22 -20.85 -19.21
CA LYS A 14 -4.81 -20.43 -19.08
C LYS A 14 -4.66 -18.99 -18.59
N GLU A 15 -5.59 -18.11 -18.94
CA GLU A 15 -5.55 -16.69 -18.56
C GLU A 15 -5.88 -16.50 -17.08
N ALA A 16 -6.88 -17.22 -16.58
CA ALA A 16 -7.19 -17.26 -15.15
C ALA A 16 -6.00 -17.70 -14.29
N ARG A 17 -5.27 -18.73 -14.76
CA ARG A 17 -4.05 -19.20 -14.07
C ARG A 17 -2.92 -18.17 -14.07
N ARG A 18 -2.72 -17.46 -15.19
CA ARG A 18 -1.71 -16.39 -15.28
C ARG A 18 -2.03 -15.24 -14.34
N PHE A 19 -3.29 -14.79 -14.33
CA PHE A 19 -3.74 -13.73 -13.44
C PHE A 19 -3.57 -14.08 -11.97
N ARG A 20 -3.98 -15.28 -11.56
CA ARG A 20 -3.76 -15.78 -10.19
C ARG A 20 -2.28 -15.74 -9.81
N LYS A 21 -1.41 -16.25 -10.68
CA LYS A 21 0.04 -16.23 -10.42
C LYS A 21 0.59 -14.82 -10.27
N MET A 22 0.15 -13.88 -11.12
CA MET A 22 0.55 -12.47 -11.00
C MET A 22 0.04 -11.82 -9.71
N ALA A 23 -1.20 -12.13 -9.31
CA ALA A 23 -1.78 -11.63 -8.07
C ALA A 23 -0.99 -12.13 -6.84
N GLU A 24 -0.72 -13.43 -6.77
CA GLU A 24 0.10 -14.04 -5.71
C GLU A 24 1.53 -13.50 -5.67
N GLU A 25 2.17 -13.30 -6.83
CA GLU A 25 3.49 -12.68 -6.91
C GLU A 25 3.48 -11.22 -6.44
N SER A 26 2.41 -10.48 -6.73
CA SER A 26 2.24 -9.10 -6.27
C SER A 26 2.06 -9.02 -4.76
N GLU A 27 1.21 -9.88 -4.18
CA GLU A 27 1.03 -9.98 -2.73
C GLU A 27 2.34 -10.33 -2.03
N ARG A 28 3.06 -11.35 -2.51
CA ARG A 28 4.37 -11.72 -1.96
C ARG A 28 5.37 -10.57 -2.02
N LYS A 29 5.42 -9.82 -3.12
CA LYS A 29 6.29 -8.65 -3.25
C LYS A 29 5.91 -7.53 -2.27
N TYR A 30 4.61 -7.34 -2.05
CA TYR A 30 4.12 -6.36 -1.09
C TYR A 30 4.49 -6.72 0.34
N ASP A 31 4.34 -7.99 0.72
CA ASP A 31 4.68 -8.50 2.05
C ASP A 31 6.19 -8.46 2.33
N LEU A 32 7.01 -8.78 1.32
CA LEU A 32 8.47 -8.72 1.41
C LEU A 32 9.05 -7.30 1.36
N ARG A 33 8.23 -6.29 1.04
CA ARG A 33 8.70 -4.92 0.95
C ARG A 33 9.16 -4.46 2.33
N THR A 34 10.34 -3.85 2.39
CA THR A 34 10.79 -3.15 3.60
C THR A 34 9.79 -2.06 3.95
N LYS A 35 9.16 -2.19 5.13
CA LYS A 35 8.26 -1.16 5.66
C LYS A 35 9.11 0.07 5.96
N LYS A 36 9.02 1.08 5.10
CA LYS A 36 9.65 2.37 5.36
C LYS A 36 8.88 3.05 6.48
N ASP A 37 9.59 3.38 7.54
CA ASP A 37 9.04 4.22 8.59
C ASP A 37 8.88 5.64 8.06
N ILE A 38 7.63 6.06 7.86
CA ILE A 38 7.31 7.40 7.34
C ILE A 38 7.83 8.49 8.28
N THR A 39 7.97 8.22 9.58
CA THR A 39 8.49 9.21 10.55
C THR A 39 9.96 9.55 10.32
N THR A 40 10.70 8.65 9.67
CA THR A 40 12.09 8.88 9.27
C THR A 40 12.22 9.73 8.02
N ASP A 41 11.15 9.89 7.24
CA ASP A 41 11.16 10.64 5.99
C ASP A 41 11.40 12.14 6.25
N PRO A 42 12.35 12.79 5.53
CA PRO A 42 12.62 14.21 5.70
C PRO A 42 11.40 15.11 5.50
N ARG A 43 10.50 14.76 4.56
CA ARG A 43 9.28 15.52 4.30
C ARG A 43 8.29 15.39 5.45
N TYR A 44 8.18 14.20 6.05
CA TYR A 44 7.36 14.00 7.24
C TYR A 44 7.87 14.85 8.41
N LYS A 45 9.19 14.86 8.67
CA LYS A 45 9.79 15.70 9.72
C LYS A 45 9.57 17.19 9.46
N ALA A 46 9.72 17.63 8.20
CA ALA A 46 9.46 19.01 7.82
C ALA A 46 8.00 19.41 8.06
N MET A 47 7.05 18.56 7.64
CA MET A 47 5.62 18.74 7.90
C MET A 47 5.33 18.82 9.40
N GLN A 48 5.86 17.88 10.18
CA GLN A 48 5.68 17.84 11.63
C GLN A 48 6.20 19.12 12.30
N ASN A 49 7.36 19.63 11.87
CA ASN A 49 7.92 20.89 12.36
C ASN A 49 7.07 22.12 12.00
N ILE A 50 6.42 22.14 10.84
CA ILE A 50 5.50 23.22 10.45
C ILE A 50 4.24 23.16 11.32
N LEU A 51 3.67 21.97 11.49
CA LEU A 51 2.46 21.77 12.28
C LEU A 51 2.68 22.10 13.75
N SER A 52 3.80 21.69 14.36
CA SER A 52 4.10 21.98 15.76
C SER A 52 4.30 23.47 16.06
N LYS A 53 4.74 24.25 15.07
CA LYS A 53 4.88 25.71 15.18
C LYS A 53 3.60 26.47 14.82
N SER A 54 2.58 25.79 14.31
CA SER A 54 1.33 26.44 13.94
C SER A 54 0.48 26.72 15.19
N PRO A 55 -0.01 27.96 15.37
CA PRO A 55 -0.85 28.33 16.52
C PRO A 55 -2.21 27.60 16.53
N ILE A 56 -2.59 26.98 15.41
CA ILE A 56 -3.83 26.18 15.31
C ILE A 56 -3.70 24.87 16.09
N PHE A 57 -2.49 24.29 16.13
CA PHE A 57 -2.23 22.98 16.74
C PHE A 57 -1.50 23.09 18.09
N ASN A 58 -1.02 24.28 18.45
CA ASN A 58 -0.36 24.59 19.71
C ASN A 58 -1.35 25.31 20.64
N LYS A 59 -2.35 24.56 21.14
CA LYS A 59 -3.29 25.03 22.18
C LYS A 59 -2.80 24.63 23.56
#